data_AF-A0A4Q5NR45-F1
#
_entry.id   AF-A0A4Q5NR45-F1
#
_cell.length_a   1.000
_cell.length_b   1.000
_cell.length_c   1.000
_cell.angle_alpha   90.00
_cell.angle_beta   90.00
_cell.angle_gamma   90.00
#
_symmetry.space_group_name_H-M   'P 1'
#
loop_
_entity.id
_entity.type
_entity.pdbx_description
1 polymer ?
#
loop_
_entity_poly.entity_id
_entity_poly.type
_entity_poly.pdbx_seq_one_letter_code
_entity_poly.pdbx_strand_id
1 'polypeptide(L)'
;MSIRLISRAALAVALSAVPFQVALAADPAPAAPTTPTAPDAAPREGGPREGGPRGEGGRGGGRRGGGEGGPREGGPGGGPGGPGGGMFADETPEARRTRMLRPYLEMLPDLSVLQQNQVMAVLESSAAEVAALRANDALSEERRGVALRAIRGDVPKRIGYALNDAQLATYNAIIAEREETVAEMAKIGSVRPDEGLEEMRARLLTGYEDFMEELSVKQKTQIIKILEAAGEESATVQANTTLSATQKTDALRKIHDDVNTKVVPLLDAEQAASWKKAHTAKRP
;
A
#
# COMPACT_ATOMS: atom_id res chain seq x y z
N MET A 1 35.09 -30.22 -6.78
CA MET A 1 34.88 -28.82 -6.33
C MET A 1 33.45 -28.44 -6.65
N SER A 2 32.57 -28.47 -5.66
CA SER A 2 31.13 -28.20 -5.85
C SER A 2 30.84 -26.75 -5.47
N ILE A 3 30.54 -25.92 -6.46
CA ILE A 3 30.10 -24.55 -6.27
C ILE A 3 28.64 -24.61 -5.78
N ARG A 4 28.41 -24.25 -4.52
CA ARG A 4 27.06 -24.07 -3.97
C ARG A 4 26.53 -22.72 -4.46
N LEU A 5 25.64 -22.73 -5.44
CA LEU A 5 24.77 -21.60 -5.74
C LEU A 5 23.81 -21.43 -4.55
N ILE A 6 23.94 -20.31 -3.84
CA ILE A 6 22.98 -19.90 -2.81
C ILE A 6 21.79 -19.28 -3.55
N SER A 7 20.69 -20.04 -3.65
CA SER A 7 19.40 -19.52 -4.11
C SER A 7 18.94 -18.40 -3.17
N ARG A 8 18.96 -17.15 -3.68
CA ARG A 8 18.28 -16.01 -3.06
C ARG A 8 16.78 -16.18 -3.27
N ALA A 9 16.08 -16.71 -2.25
CA ALA A 9 14.63 -16.75 -2.23
C ALA A 9 14.09 -15.35 -1.88
N ALA A 10 13.29 -14.79 -2.79
CA ALA A 10 12.66 -13.49 -2.68
C ALA A 10 11.59 -13.48 -1.56
N LEU A 11 11.78 -12.62 -0.57
CA LEU A 11 10.76 -12.22 0.40
C LEU A 11 10.29 -10.80 0.04
N ALA A 12 9.33 -10.69 -0.88
CA ALA A 12 8.74 -9.42 -1.26
C ALA A 12 7.51 -9.12 -0.39
N VAL A 13 7.69 -8.28 0.63
CA VAL A 13 6.58 -7.61 1.32
C VAL A 13 6.42 -6.25 0.66
N ALA A 14 5.37 -6.09 -0.14
CA ALA A 14 5.08 -4.86 -0.88
C ALA A 14 4.70 -3.71 0.08
N LEU A 15 5.66 -2.82 0.37
CA LEU A 15 5.36 -1.48 0.87
C LEU A 15 5.39 -0.49 -0.30
N SER A 16 4.21 -0.05 -0.73
CA SER A 16 4.06 1.05 -1.67
C SER A 16 4.49 2.38 -1.02
N ALA A 17 5.60 2.93 -1.49
CA ALA A 17 6.03 4.30 -1.22
C ALA A 17 6.38 4.97 -2.55
N VAL A 18 5.60 5.99 -2.92
CA VAL A 18 5.92 6.90 -4.03
C VAL A 18 6.83 8.00 -3.49
N PRO A 19 8.00 8.28 -4.11
CA PRO A 19 8.81 9.41 -3.71
C PRO A 19 8.19 10.71 -4.26
N PHE A 20 7.94 11.68 -3.37
CA PHE A 20 7.68 13.07 -3.76
C PHE A 20 8.73 13.93 -3.06
N GLN A 21 9.54 14.64 -3.84
CA GLN A 21 10.48 15.62 -3.31
C GLN A 21 9.70 16.79 -2.73
N VAL A 22 9.66 16.88 -1.40
CA VAL A 22 9.21 18.08 -0.71
C VAL A 22 10.45 18.91 -0.40
N ALA A 23 10.55 20.08 -1.05
CA ALA A 23 11.51 21.09 -0.66
C ALA A 23 11.22 21.53 0.78
N LEU A 24 12.09 21.15 1.71
CA LEU A 24 12.05 21.59 3.10
C LEU A 24 12.39 23.09 3.14
N ALA A 25 11.37 23.93 3.30
CA ALA A 25 11.56 25.23 3.92
C ALA A 25 11.99 24.98 5.37
N ALA A 26 13.11 25.61 5.78
CA ALA A 26 13.62 25.52 7.13
C ALA A 26 12.63 26.17 8.11
N ASP A 27 11.92 25.35 8.88
CA ASP A 27 11.12 25.81 10.00
C ASP A 27 12.05 26.09 11.20
N PRO A 28 11.86 27.21 11.93
CA PRO A 28 12.70 27.56 13.07
C PRO A 28 12.48 26.61 14.26
N ALA A 29 13.53 26.48 15.07
CA ALA A 29 13.64 25.56 16.20
C ALA A 29 12.40 25.54 17.13
N PRO A 30 12.00 24.36 17.66
CA PRO A 30 10.89 24.27 18.59
C PRO A 30 11.23 24.97 19.91
N ALA A 31 10.42 25.96 20.28
CA ALA A 31 10.46 26.57 21.60
C ALA A 31 10.10 25.54 22.68
N ALA A 32 10.79 25.63 23.82
CA ALA A 32 10.61 24.76 24.97
C ALA A 32 9.15 24.74 25.48
N PRO A 33 8.67 23.61 26.04
CA PRO A 33 7.31 23.50 26.55
C PRO A 33 7.12 24.39 27.78
N THR A 34 6.39 25.49 27.61
CA THR A 34 5.90 26.29 28.73
C THR A 34 4.73 25.59 29.39
N THR A 35 4.84 25.39 30.71
CA THR A 35 3.80 24.85 31.59
C THR A 35 2.54 25.74 31.52
N PRO A 36 1.33 25.20 31.31
CA PRO A 36 0.13 26.02 31.31
C PRO A 36 -0.22 26.48 32.73
N THR A 37 -0.08 27.77 33.00
CA THR A 37 -0.71 28.45 34.14
C THR A 37 -2.22 28.41 33.95
N ALA A 38 -2.93 27.87 34.94
CA ALA A 38 -4.39 27.81 34.95
C ALA A 38 -4.99 29.23 34.88
N PRO A 39 -5.92 29.51 33.95
CA PRO A 39 -6.63 30.77 33.97
C PRO A 39 -7.74 30.73 35.03
N ASP A 40 -7.72 31.80 35.82
CA ASP A 40 -8.67 32.18 36.85
C ASP A 40 -10.11 32.24 36.30
N ALA A 41 -11.06 31.72 37.06
CA ALA A 41 -12.45 31.57 36.66
C ALA A 41 -13.22 32.88 36.91
N ALA A 42 -13.74 33.48 35.84
CA ALA A 42 -14.78 34.51 35.91
C ALA A 42 -16.06 34.02 35.20
N PRO A 43 -17.26 34.33 35.73
CA PRO A 43 -18.53 33.78 35.25
C PRO A 43 -18.97 34.50 33.97
N ARG A 44 -19.34 33.74 32.93
CA ARG A 44 -19.91 34.29 31.70
C ARG A 44 -21.41 34.01 31.66
N GLU A 45 -22.15 35.12 31.70
CA GLU A 45 -23.61 35.22 31.62
C GLU A 45 -24.17 34.58 30.35
N GLY A 46 -25.35 33.98 30.49
CA GLY A 46 -26.10 33.34 29.42
C GLY A 46 -26.75 34.33 28.47
N GLY A 47 -26.88 33.90 27.21
CA GLY A 47 -27.76 34.49 26.22
C GLY A 47 -28.45 33.39 25.40
N PRO A 48 -29.76 33.49 25.11
CA PRO A 48 -30.49 32.49 24.36
C PRO A 48 -30.19 32.63 22.87
N ARG A 49 -29.99 31.52 22.15
CA ARG A 49 -30.00 31.52 20.69
C ARG A 49 -31.32 30.96 20.17
N GLU A 50 -32.01 31.87 19.49
CA GLU A 50 -33.23 31.72 18.73
C GLU A 50 -33.17 30.60 17.69
N GLY A 51 -34.35 30.05 17.41
CA GLY A 51 -34.57 29.04 16.40
C GLY A 51 -34.67 29.59 14.98
N GLY A 52 -34.64 28.67 14.02
CA GLY A 52 -34.87 28.92 12.59
C GLY A 52 -34.89 27.60 11.80
N PRO A 53 -35.59 27.53 10.66
CA PRO A 53 -36.68 26.55 10.49
C PRO A 53 -36.35 25.28 9.69
N ARG A 54 -37.22 24.28 9.89
CA ARG A 54 -37.40 23.07 9.09
C ARG A 54 -37.63 23.42 7.61
N GLY A 55 -36.83 22.83 6.73
CA GLY A 55 -37.09 22.77 5.29
C GLY A 55 -37.85 21.51 4.93
N GLU A 56 -39.15 21.64 4.70
CA GLU A 56 -39.98 20.74 3.89
C GLU A 56 -39.63 20.92 2.39
N GLY A 57 -39.67 19.82 1.63
CA GLY A 57 -39.91 19.89 0.19
C GLY A 57 -39.05 18.95 -0.65
N GLY A 58 -39.69 17.95 -1.27
CA GLY A 58 -39.03 17.12 -2.30
C GLY A 58 -39.83 15.88 -2.72
N ARG A 59 -41.05 16.07 -3.24
CA ARG A 59 -41.84 15.04 -3.94
C ARG A 59 -41.35 14.88 -5.39
N GLY A 60 -41.42 13.65 -5.90
CA GLY A 60 -41.42 13.31 -7.33
C GLY A 60 -40.30 12.32 -7.67
N GLY A 61 -40.49 11.24 -8.42
CA GLY A 61 -41.61 10.69 -9.17
C GLY A 61 -41.18 9.30 -9.64
N GLY A 62 -42.15 8.39 -9.81
CA GLY A 62 -41.90 6.95 -9.88
C GLY A 62 -41.24 6.42 -11.15
N ARG A 63 -40.86 5.13 -11.07
CA ARG A 63 -40.93 4.19 -12.20
C ARG A 63 -41.41 2.82 -11.71
N ARG A 64 -42.50 2.39 -12.32
CA ARG A 64 -43.06 1.03 -12.31
C ARG A 64 -42.12 0.06 -13.02
N GLY A 65 -42.11 -1.17 -12.52
CA GLY A 65 -41.50 -2.37 -13.10
C GLY A 65 -41.04 -3.23 -11.92
N GLY A 66 -41.85 -4.09 -11.33
CA GLY A 66 -42.64 -5.14 -11.97
C GLY A 66 -41.77 -6.40 -12.05
N GLY A 67 -41.64 -7.09 -10.92
CA GLY A 67 -40.93 -8.36 -10.80
C GLY A 67 -41.40 -9.08 -9.54
N GLU A 68 -42.09 -10.19 -9.74
CA GLU A 68 -42.72 -11.04 -8.73
C GLU A 68 -41.73 -11.56 -7.69
N GLY A 69 -42.05 -11.29 -6.43
CA GLY A 69 -42.23 -12.31 -5.39
C GLY A 69 -41.23 -13.47 -5.31
N GLY A 70 -40.18 -13.27 -4.51
CA GLY A 70 -39.59 -14.34 -3.71
C GLY A 70 -39.43 -13.83 -2.27
N PRO A 71 -39.87 -14.56 -1.23
CA PRO A 71 -39.59 -14.19 0.15
C PRO A 71 -38.09 -14.38 0.38
N ARG A 72 -37.31 -13.33 0.21
CA ARG A 72 -35.96 -13.30 0.78
C ARG A 72 -36.14 -13.14 2.27
N GLU A 73 -36.00 -14.26 2.99
CA GLU A 73 -35.74 -14.28 4.42
C GLU A 73 -34.76 -13.15 4.75
N GLY A 74 -35.25 -12.19 5.51
CA GLY A 74 -34.45 -11.13 6.08
C GLY A 74 -33.46 -11.75 7.05
N GLY A 75 -32.27 -12.04 6.54
CA GLY A 75 -31.11 -12.36 7.38
C GLY A 75 -30.86 -11.20 8.34
N PRO A 76 -30.53 -11.50 9.61
CA PRO A 76 -30.37 -10.51 10.66
C PRO A 76 -29.32 -9.47 10.25
N GLY A 77 -29.65 -8.20 10.53
CA GLY A 77 -28.90 -7.03 10.11
C GLY A 77 -27.39 -7.16 10.32
N GLY A 78 -26.65 -6.89 9.25
CA GLY A 78 -25.22 -6.59 9.32
C GLY A 78 -25.03 -5.35 10.19
N GLY A 79 -24.69 -5.58 11.46
CA GLY A 79 -24.26 -4.54 12.37
C GLY A 79 -23.06 -3.77 11.82
N PRO A 80 -22.77 -2.58 12.36
CA PRO A 80 -21.69 -1.71 11.89
C PRO A 80 -20.40 -2.52 11.80
N GLY A 81 -19.84 -2.59 10.60
CA GLY A 81 -18.63 -3.35 10.28
C GLY A 81 -17.54 -3.01 11.28
N GLY A 82 -17.35 -3.90 12.26
CA GLY A 82 -16.30 -3.80 13.25
C GLY A 82 -14.94 -3.78 12.56
N PRO A 83 -13.95 -3.10 13.15
CA PRO A 83 -12.66 -2.87 12.52
C PRO A 83 -11.95 -4.20 12.24
N GLY A 84 -12.02 -4.65 10.98
CA GLY A 84 -11.11 -5.62 10.41
C GLY A 84 -11.22 -7.05 10.95
N GLY A 85 -12.30 -7.75 10.63
CA GLY A 85 -12.35 -9.22 10.60
C GLY A 85 -11.43 -9.81 9.53
N GLY A 86 -10.16 -9.44 9.56
CA GLY A 86 -9.12 -10.01 8.69
C GLY A 86 -8.78 -11.44 9.11
N MET A 87 -8.04 -12.14 8.24
CA MET A 87 -7.57 -13.54 8.33
C MET A 87 -6.99 -14.05 9.68
N PHE A 88 -6.98 -13.25 10.74
CA PHE A 88 -6.33 -13.51 12.02
C PHE A 88 -7.23 -13.20 13.23
N ALA A 89 -8.56 -13.30 13.09
CA ALA A 89 -9.51 -13.00 14.17
C ALA A 89 -9.28 -13.87 15.42
N ASP A 90 -8.83 -15.12 15.25
CA ASP A 90 -8.57 -16.07 16.34
C ASP A 90 -7.10 -16.08 16.81
N GLU A 91 -6.28 -15.13 16.36
CA GLU A 91 -4.86 -15.06 16.73
C GLU A 91 -4.70 -14.56 18.18
N THR A 92 -4.04 -15.36 19.03
CA THR A 92 -3.73 -14.93 20.40
C THR A 92 -2.78 -13.71 20.40
N PRO A 93 -2.78 -12.88 21.45
CA PRO A 93 -1.85 -11.75 21.56
C PRO A 93 -0.38 -12.15 21.37
N GLU A 94 0.02 -13.32 21.87
CA GLU A 94 1.39 -13.85 21.75
C GLU A 94 1.72 -14.27 20.31
N ALA A 95 0.77 -14.91 19.61
CA ALA A 95 0.95 -15.27 18.22
C ALA A 95 1.08 -14.02 17.34
N ARG A 96 0.25 -13.00 17.58
CA ARG A 96 0.34 -11.70 16.91
C ARG A 96 1.68 -11.02 17.16
N ARG A 97 2.12 -10.99 18.41
CA ARG A 97 3.41 -10.43 18.80
C ARG A 97 4.57 -11.15 18.10
N THR A 98 4.54 -12.48 18.10
CA THR A 98 5.54 -13.31 17.42
C THR A 98 5.56 -13.03 15.93
N ARG A 99 4.38 -12.91 15.29
CA ARG A 99 4.24 -12.58 13.87
C ARG A 99 4.81 -11.20 13.55
N MET A 100 4.57 -10.19 14.39
CA MET A 100 5.08 -8.83 14.20
C MET A 100 6.59 -8.73 14.42
N LEU A 101 7.15 -9.48 15.38
CA LEU A 101 8.60 -9.51 15.65
C LEU A 101 9.40 -10.33 14.65
N ARG A 102 8.79 -11.37 14.04
CA ARG A 102 9.52 -12.33 13.20
C ARG A 102 10.46 -11.69 12.18
N PRO A 103 10.04 -10.67 11.38
CA PRO A 103 10.95 -10.05 10.41
C PRO A 103 12.18 -9.41 11.07
N TYR A 104 12.05 -8.89 12.28
CA TYR A 104 13.16 -8.27 13.01
C TYR A 104 14.08 -9.30 13.65
N LEU A 105 13.54 -10.42 14.14
CA LEU A 105 14.35 -11.53 14.63
C LEU A 105 15.16 -12.20 13.51
N GLU A 106 14.62 -12.23 12.29
CA GLU A 106 15.34 -12.73 11.12
C GLU A 106 16.46 -11.77 10.68
N MET A 107 16.21 -10.45 10.72
CA MET A 107 17.23 -9.43 10.38
C MET A 107 18.29 -9.26 11.47
N LEU A 108 17.90 -9.40 12.73
CA LEU A 108 18.70 -9.13 13.92
C LEU A 108 18.56 -10.31 14.91
N PRO A 109 19.23 -11.45 14.64
CA PRO A 109 19.05 -12.67 15.44
C PRO A 109 19.45 -12.52 16.91
N ASP A 110 20.32 -11.55 17.22
CA ASP A 110 20.87 -11.32 18.55
C ASP A 110 20.11 -10.23 19.35
N LEU A 111 18.83 -9.99 19.07
CA LEU A 111 18.01 -9.06 19.84
C LEU A 111 17.76 -9.61 21.26
N SER A 112 18.19 -8.87 22.28
CA SER A 112 17.87 -9.21 23.67
C SER A 112 16.38 -9.06 23.97
N VAL A 113 15.86 -9.75 24.99
CA VAL A 113 14.43 -9.69 25.38
C VAL A 113 13.98 -8.24 25.64
N LEU A 114 14.82 -7.42 26.27
CA LEU A 114 14.52 -6.01 26.50
C LEU A 114 14.34 -5.24 25.18
N GLN A 115 15.24 -5.46 24.22
CA GLN A 115 15.15 -4.81 22.90
C GLN A 115 13.96 -5.32 22.10
N GLN A 116 13.65 -6.62 22.16
CA GLN A 116 12.44 -7.17 21.55
C GLN A 116 11.16 -6.52 22.13
N ASN A 117 11.12 -6.26 23.44
CA ASN A 117 10.01 -5.53 24.07
C ASN A 117 9.91 -4.09 23.55
N GLN A 118 11.04 -3.39 23.41
CA GLN A 118 11.08 -2.02 22.91
C GLN A 118 10.66 -1.93 21.43
N VAL A 119 11.18 -2.80 20.58
CA VAL A 119 10.77 -2.91 19.17
C VAL A 119 9.27 -3.18 19.07
N MET A 120 8.74 -4.09 19.89
CA MET A 120 7.29 -4.35 19.92
C MET A 120 6.47 -3.13 20.33
N ALA A 121 6.90 -2.40 21.36
CA ALA A 121 6.20 -1.19 21.79
C ALA A 121 6.11 -0.15 20.66
N VAL A 122 7.19 0.00 19.88
CA VAL A 122 7.21 0.88 18.69
C VAL A 122 6.22 0.40 17.63
N LEU A 123 6.18 -0.90 17.34
CA LEU A 123 5.28 -1.47 16.34
C LEU A 123 3.79 -1.34 16.74
N GLU A 124 3.48 -1.58 18.02
CA GLU A 124 2.12 -1.44 18.57
C GLU A 124 1.66 0.01 18.56
N SER A 125 2.49 0.94 19.01
CA SER A 125 2.22 2.40 18.93
C SER A 125 1.97 2.83 17.49
N SER A 126 2.80 2.40 16.55
CA SER A 126 2.67 2.76 15.13
C SER A 126 1.39 2.17 14.53
N ALA A 127 1.01 0.95 14.90
CA ALA A 127 -0.24 0.33 14.47
C ALA A 127 -1.47 1.09 14.99
N ALA A 128 -1.43 1.55 16.24
CA ALA A 128 -2.47 2.38 16.83
C ALA A 128 -2.59 3.75 16.12
N GLU A 129 -1.46 4.40 15.82
CA GLU A 129 -1.42 5.66 15.04
C GLU A 129 -2.05 5.48 13.65
N VAL A 130 -1.69 4.40 12.94
CA VAL A 130 -2.28 4.07 11.63
C VAL A 130 -3.79 3.80 11.73
N ALA A 131 -4.23 3.09 12.77
CA ALA A 131 -5.64 2.82 13.01
C ALA A 131 -6.44 4.11 13.28
N ALA A 132 -5.92 4.97 14.16
CA ALA A 132 -6.51 6.27 14.46
C ALA A 132 -6.59 7.16 13.21
N LEU A 133 -5.53 7.16 12.39
CA LEU A 133 -5.49 7.91 11.14
C LEU A 133 -6.52 7.43 10.11
N ARG A 134 -6.78 6.12 10.06
CA ARG A 134 -7.82 5.52 9.21
C ARG A 134 -9.22 5.81 9.69
N ALA A 135 -9.44 5.83 11.01
CA ALA A 135 -10.72 6.18 11.61
C ALA A 135 -11.03 7.69 11.56
N ASN A 136 -10.07 8.52 11.13
CA ASN A 136 -10.26 9.96 11.01
C ASN A 136 -10.92 10.32 9.66
N ASP A 137 -12.24 10.47 9.70
CA ASP A 137 -13.07 10.87 8.55
C ASP A 137 -12.95 12.35 8.19
N ALA A 138 -12.37 13.18 9.06
CA ALA A 138 -12.14 14.59 8.78
C ALA A 138 -10.93 14.85 7.86
N LEU A 139 -10.07 13.85 7.67
CA LEU A 139 -8.93 13.93 6.77
C LEU A 139 -9.30 13.48 5.36
N SER A 140 -9.02 14.33 4.37
CA SER A 140 -9.00 13.93 2.96
C SER A 140 -8.01 12.78 2.74
N GLU A 141 -8.28 11.92 1.75
CA GLU A 141 -7.38 10.80 1.39
C GLU A 141 -5.93 11.23 1.13
N GLU A 142 -5.72 12.37 0.48
CA GLU A 142 -4.37 12.90 0.21
C GLU A 142 -3.60 13.17 1.52
N ARG A 143 -4.20 13.94 2.43
CA ARG A 143 -3.63 14.22 3.76
C ARG A 143 -3.41 12.95 4.57
N ARG A 144 -4.34 12.00 4.50
CA ARG A 144 -4.20 10.68 5.13
C ARG A 144 -3.00 9.93 4.56
N GLY A 145 -2.79 9.96 3.25
CA GLY A 145 -1.64 9.36 2.57
C GLY A 145 -0.30 9.99 3.00
N VAL A 146 -0.24 11.32 3.14
CA VAL A 146 0.94 12.02 3.66
C VAL A 146 1.26 11.58 5.09
N ALA A 147 0.26 11.58 5.98
CA ALA A 147 0.44 11.16 7.37
C ALA A 147 0.85 9.69 7.50
N LEU A 148 0.28 8.79 6.69
CA LEU A 148 0.69 7.38 6.66
C LEU A 148 2.16 7.21 6.26
N ARG A 149 2.64 7.99 5.28
CA ARG A 149 4.06 7.97 4.89
C ARG A 149 4.96 8.51 6.00
N ALA A 150 4.55 9.56 6.69
CA ALA A 150 5.29 10.11 7.82
C ALA A 150 5.45 9.06 8.94
N ILE A 151 4.38 8.37 9.34
CA ILE A 151 4.44 7.28 10.31
C ILE A 151 5.41 6.20 9.84
N ARG A 152 5.28 5.74 8.59
CA ARG A 152 6.15 4.69 8.02
C ARG A 152 7.63 5.07 7.99
N GLY A 153 7.95 6.33 7.69
CA GLY A 153 9.33 6.82 7.69
C GLY A 153 9.92 7.03 9.09
N ASP A 154 9.07 7.16 10.10
CA ASP A 154 9.48 7.37 11.50
C ASP A 154 9.69 6.05 12.27
N VAL A 155 8.93 5.00 11.94
CA VAL A 155 9.06 3.67 12.59
C VAL A 155 10.51 3.16 12.61
N PRO A 156 11.27 3.16 11.50
CA PRO A 156 12.65 2.67 11.51
C PRO A 156 13.55 3.48 12.46
N LYS A 157 13.32 4.78 12.58
CA LYS A 157 14.09 5.66 13.49
C LYS A 157 13.81 5.31 14.95
N ARG A 158 12.53 5.12 15.30
CA ARG A 158 12.12 4.70 16.64
C ARG A 158 12.68 3.33 17.03
N ILE A 159 12.69 2.39 16.09
CA ILE A 159 13.33 1.07 16.26
C ILE A 159 14.83 1.24 16.49
N GLY A 160 15.50 2.11 15.71
CA GLY A 160 16.93 2.37 15.85
C GLY A 160 17.36 2.78 17.26
N TYR A 161 16.54 3.52 18.01
CA TYR A 161 16.82 3.90 19.40
C TYR A 161 16.84 2.73 20.39
N ALA A 162 16.25 1.57 20.04
CA ALA A 162 16.28 0.37 20.86
C ALA A 162 17.51 -0.52 20.57
N LEU A 163 18.27 -0.21 19.52
CA LEU A 163 19.38 -1.04 19.06
C LEU A 163 20.71 -0.54 19.61
N ASN A 164 21.67 -1.46 19.79
CA ASN A 164 23.06 -1.06 19.99
C ASN A 164 23.71 -0.68 18.65
N ASP A 165 24.90 -0.08 18.68
CA ASP A 165 25.58 0.44 17.49
C ASP A 165 25.78 -0.63 16.40
N ALA A 166 26.14 -1.85 16.79
CA ALA A 166 26.37 -2.94 15.84
C ALA A 166 25.06 -3.41 15.17
N GLN A 167 23.99 -3.58 15.96
CA GLN A 167 22.66 -3.92 15.45
C GLN A 167 22.07 -2.80 14.59
N LEU A 168 22.27 -1.54 14.99
CA LEU A 168 21.81 -0.36 14.26
C LEU A 168 22.48 -0.27 12.88
N ALA A 169 23.78 -0.54 12.80
CA ALA A 169 24.50 -0.58 11.52
C ALA A 169 23.91 -1.65 10.58
N THR A 170 23.70 -2.87 11.07
CA THR A 170 23.06 -3.96 10.30
C THR A 170 21.64 -3.58 9.87
N TYR A 171 20.85 -3.03 10.80
CA TYR A 171 19.48 -2.62 10.53
C TYR A 171 19.42 -1.54 9.44
N ASN A 172 20.24 -0.50 9.55
CA ASN A 172 20.31 0.58 8.56
C ASN A 172 20.75 0.08 7.18
N ALA A 173 21.70 -0.86 7.11
CA ALA A 173 22.13 -1.46 5.84
C ALA A 173 20.97 -2.21 5.15
N ILE A 174 20.20 -3.00 5.91
CA ILE A 174 19.04 -3.73 5.37
C ILE A 174 17.92 -2.79 4.94
N ILE A 175 17.66 -1.72 5.71
CA ILE A 175 16.66 -0.72 5.33
C ILE A 175 17.09 0.00 4.05
N ALA A 176 18.37 0.39 3.93
CA ALA A 176 18.88 1.02 2.71
C ALA A 176 18.78 0.10 1.48
N GLU A 177 19.14 -1.18 1.61
CA GLU A 177 18.98 -2.17 0.53
C GLU A 177 17.49 -2.32 0.10
N ARG A 178 16.58 -2.32 1.08
CA ARG A 178 15.14 -2.36 0.82
C ARG A 178 14.64 -1.09 0.15
N GLU A 179 15.11 0.08 0.56
CA GLU A 179 14.76 1.35 -0.07
C GLU A 179 15.25 1.40 -1.52
N GLU A 180 16.45 0.89 -1.80
CA GLU A 180 16.96 0.75 -3.16
C GLU A 180 16.10 -0.22 -3.98
N THR A 181 15.77 -1.39 -3.42
CA THR A 181 14.90 -2.38 -4.08
C THR A 181 13.51 -1.80 -4.35
N VAL A 182 12.91 -1.10 -3.39
CA VAL A 182 11.61 -0.45 -3.56
C VAL A 182 11.71 0.69 -4.58
N ALA A 183 12.78 1.47 -4.57
CA ALA A 183 13.02 2.50 -5.57
C ALA A 183 13.17 1.88 -6.97
N GLU A 184 13.87 0.76 -7.10
CA GLU A 184 13.99 0.00 -8.35
C GLU A 184 12.65 -0.58 -8.79
N MET A 185 11.89 -1.21 -7.90
CA MET A 185 10.54 -1.68 -8.20
C MET A 185 9.59 -0.53 -8.55
N ALA A 186 9.74 0.64 -7.92
CA ALA A 186 8.97 1.84 -8.25
C ALA A 186 9.34 2.36 -9.65
N LYS A 187 10.62 2.26 -10.06
CA LYS A 187 11.03 2.51 -11.44
C LYS A 187 10.39 1.51 -12.40
N ILE A 188 10.26 0.24 -12.01
CA ILE A 188 9.66 -0.83 -12.84
C ILE A 188 8.12 -0.76 -12.88
N GLY A 189 7.45 -0.22 -11.86
CA GLY A 189 5.99 -0.20 -11.76
C GLY A 189 5.31 1.09 -12.21
N SER A 190 6.04 2.21 -12.23
CA SER A 190 5.47 3.52 -12.56
C SER A 190 5.76 3.86 -14.01
N VAL A 191 4.70 4.08 -14.82
CA VAL A 191 4.86 4.80 -16.08
C VAL A 191 5.36 6.19 -15.72
N ARG A 192 6.62 6.46 -16.03
CA ARG A 192 7.21 7.77 -15.82
C ARG A 192 6.58 8.72 -16.85
N PRO A 193 6.01 9.87 -16.42
CA PRO A 193 5.31 10.77 -17.33
C PRO A 193 6.22 11.38 -18.41
N ASP A 194 7.55 11.32 -18.21
CA ASP A 194 8.61 11.75 -19.10
C ASP A 194 9.29 10.60 -19.86
N GLU A 195 8.97 9.34 -19.56
CA GLU A 195 9.59 8.19 -20.22
C GLU A 195 9.02 8.01 -21.62
N GLY A 196 9.91 8.08 -22.62
CA GLY A 196 9.56 7.81 -24.00
C GLY A 196 9.14 6.34 -24.19
N LEU A 197 8.34 6.07 -25.22
CA LEU A 197 7.82 4.73 -25.51
C LEU A 197 8.94 3.68 -25.66
N GLU A 198 10.10 4.07 -26.21
CA GLU A 198 11.30 3.24 -26.33
C GLU A 198 11.94 2.88 -24.96
N GLU A 199 11.99 3.82 -24.02
CA GLU A 199 12.55 3.58 -22.69
C GLU A 199 11.62 2.69 -21.85
N MET A 200 10.30 2.95 -21.92
CA MET A 200 9.28 2.10 -21.33
C MET A 200 9.37 0.67 -21.89
N ARG A 201 9.58 0.54 -23.20
CA ARG A 201 9.77 -0.74 -23.87
C ARG A 201 11.03 -1.46 -23.40
N ALA A 202 12.17 -0.77 -23.33
CA ALA A 202 13.41 -1.33 -22.83
C ALA A 202 13.27 -1.82 -21.38
N ARG A 203 12.61 -1.03 -20.53
CA ARG A 203 12.36 -1.37 -19.13
C ARG A 203 11.42 -2.56 -18.95
N LEU A 204 10.32 -2.59 -19.70
CA LEU A 204 9.43 -3.75 -19.71
C LEU A 204 10.19 -4.99 -20.16
N LEU A 205 10.99 -4.89 -21.23
CA LEU A 205 11.80 -5.98 -21.74
C LEU A 205 12.79 -6.51 -20.69
N THR A 206 13.54 -5.65 -19.99
CA THR A 206 14.46 -6.10 -18.93
C THR A 206 13.75 -6.90 -17.84
N GLY A 207 12.54 -6.48 -17.43
CA GLY A 207 11.75 -7.21 -16.43
C GLY A 207 11.23 -8.58 -16.90
N TYR A 208 11.31 -8.85 -18.20
CA TYR A 208 10.93 -10.11 -18.81
C TYR A 208 12.12 -10.87 -19.41
N GLU A 209 13.31 -10.27 -19.60
CA GLU A 209 14.49 -10.91 -20.19
C GLU A 209 14.86 -12.20 -19.45
N ASP A 210 14.75 -12.20 -18.12
CA ASP A 210 14.91 -13.40 -17.26
C ASP A 210 13.91 -14.54 -17.58
N PHE A 211 12.78 -14.23 -18.22
CA PHE A 211 11.74 -15.17 -18.65
C PHE A 211 11.67 -15.34 -20.18
N MET A 212 12.32 -14.47 -20.97
CA MET A 212 12.20 -14.39 -22.43
C MET A 212 13.38 -15.02 -23.17
N GLU A 213 14.40 -15.55 -22.50
CA GLU A 213 15.56 -16.16 -23.19
C GLU A 213 15.13 -17.24 -24.20
N GLU A 214 14.06 -17.97 -23.90
CA GLU A 214 13.57 -19.08 -24.73
C GLU A 214 12.44 -18.72 -25.72
N LEU A 215 12.01 -17.45 -25.79
CA LEU A 215 10.95 -17.05 -26.72
C LEU A 215 11.48 -16.88 -28.15
N SER A 216 10.73 -17.39 -29.12
CA SER A 216 11.00 -17.09 -30.52
C SER A 216 10.82 -15.60 -30.82
N VAL A 217 11.53 -15.08 -31.83
CA VAL A 217 11.44 -13.68 -32.28
C VAL A 217 9.98 -13.27 -32.57
N LYS A 218 9.19 -14.20 -33.14
CA LYS A 218 7.77 -13.98 -33.42
C LYS A 218 6.95 -13.79 -32.13
N GLN A 219 7.16 -14.64 -31.13
CA GLN A 219 6.48 -14.52 -29.83
C GLN A 219 6.85 -13.21 -29.13
N LYS A 220 8.15 -12.89 -29.06
CA LYS A 220 8.65 -11.61 -28.48
C LYS A 220 7.96 -10.40 -29.12
N THR A 221 7.92 -10.38 -30.46
CA THR A 221 7.28 -9.29 -31.21
C THR A 221 5.79 -9.15 -30.88
N GLN A 222 5.06 -10.25 -30.77
CA GLN A 222 3.63 -10.21 -30.44
C GLN A 222 3.37 -9.81 -28.99
N ILE A 223 4.18 -10.30 -28.05
CA ILE A 223 4.07 -9.96 -26.62
C ILE A 223 4.36 -8.48 -26.42
N ILE A 224 5.41 -7.93 -27.04
CA ILE A 224 5.72 -6.50 -26.98
C ILE A 224 4.52 -5.66 -27.43
N LYS A 225 3.87 -6.00 -28.56
CA LYS A 225 2.68 -5.28 -29.03
C LYS A 225 1.52 -5.31 -28.04
N ILE A 226 1.31 -6.44 -27.36
CA ILE A 226 0.28 -6.57 -26.32
C ILE A 226 0.62 -5.67 -25.13
N LEU A 227 1.88 -5.64 -24.71
CA LEU A 227 2.35 -4.84 -23.58
C LEU A 227 2.32 -3.33 -23.90
N GLU A 228 2.72 -2.92 -25.11
CA GLU A 228 2.63 -1.54 -25.60
C GLU A 228 1.17 -1.06 -25.54
N ALA A 229 0.23 -1.83 -26.09
CA ALA A 229 -1.19 -1.48 -26.06
C ALA A 229 -1.76 -1.40 -24.63
N ALA A 230 -1.35 -2.31 -23.74
CA ALA A 230 -1.76 -2.28 -22.34
C ALA A 230 -1.16 -1.09 -21.57
N GLY A 231 0.05 -0.66 -21.92
CA GLY A 231 0.69 0.55 -21.41
C GLY A 231 -0.09 1.81 -21.77
N GLU A 232 -0.49 1.95 -23.03
CA GLU A 232 -1.33 3.06 -23.51
C GLU A 232 -2.70 3.10 -22.81
N GLU A 233 -3.36 1.94 -22.65
CA GLU A 233 -4.64 1.83 -21.95
C GLU A 233 -4.49 2.19 -20.46
N SER A 234 -3.41 1.73 -19.81
CA SER A 234 -3.12 2.03 -18.41
C SER A 234 -2.85 3.51 -18.20
N ALA A 235 -2.08 4.15 -19.08
CA ALA A 235 -1.83 5.59 -19.05
C ALA A 235 -3.14 6.37 -19.19
N THR A 236 -4.04 5.95 -20.08
CA THR A 236 -5.36 6.55 -20.27
C THR A 236 -6.22 6.45 -18.99
N VAL A 237 -6.25 5.28 -18.34
CA VAL A 237 -6.97 5.09 -17.07
C VAL A 237 -6.39 5.98 -15.96
N GLN A 238 -5.07 6.09 -15.87
CA GLN A 238 -4.43 6.93 -14.86
C GLN A 238 -4.70 8.42 -15.08
N ALA A 239 -4.63 8.89 -16.33
CA ALA A 239 -4.91 10.27 -16.70
C ALA A 239 -6.39 10.66 -16.56
N ASN A 240 -7.32 9.70 -16.52
CA ASN A 240 -8.74 9.97 -16.41
C ASN A 240 -9.10 10.57 -15.03
N THR A 241 -9.50 11.84 -14.99
CA THR A 241 -9.85 12.55 -13.74
C THR A 241 -11.27 12.28 -13.25
N THR A 242 -12.10 11.62 -14.05
CA THR A 242 -13.50 11.30 -13.72
C THR A 242 -13.66 9.97 -12.98
N LEU A 243 -12.68 9.07 -13.09
CA LEU A 243 -12.67 7.79 -12.38
C LEU A 243 -12.21 7.98 -10.93
N SER A 244 -12.93 7.35 -10.00
CA SER A 244 -12.49 7.23 -8.61
C SER A 244 -11.26 6.33 -8.49
N ALA A 245 -10.56 6.40 -7.36
CA ALA A 245 -9.38 5.56 -7.10
C ALA A 245 -9.70 4.04 -7.20
N THR A 246 -10.85 3.62 -6.68
CA THR A 246 -11.32 2.23 -6.79
C THR A 246 -11.57 1.84 -8.24
N GLN A 247 -12.26 2.69 -9.01
CA GLN A 247 -12.53 2.43 -10.42
C GLN A 247 -11.25 2.35 -11.26
N LYS A 248 -10.26 3.21 -10.98
CA LYS A 248 -8.94 3.12 -11.62
C LYS A 248 -8.24 1.81 -11.29
N THR A 249 -8.29 1.39 -10.03
CA THR A 249 -7.68 0.13 -9.57
C THR A 249 -8.31 -1.08 -10.28
N ASP A 250 -9.64 -1.13 -10.35
CA ASP A 250 -10.35 -2.22 -11.02
C ASP A 250 -10.11 -2.21 -12.54
N ALA A 251 -10.04 -1.04 -13.17
CA ALA A 251 -9.69 -0.91 -14.59
C ALA A 251 -8.26 -1.38 -14.88
N LEU A 252 -7.27 -0.97 -14.07
CA LEU A 252 -5.89 -1.43 -14.20
C LEU A 252 -5.78 -2.95 -13.98
N ARG A 253 -6.53 -3.51 -13.03
CA ARG A 253 -6.61 -4.97 -12.83
C ARG A 253 -7.13 -5.67 -14.06
N LYS A 254 -8.18 -5.14 -14.70
CA LYS A 254 -8.74 -5.69 -15.93
C LYS A 254 -7.73 -5.66 -17.08
N ILE A 255 -7.01 -4.56 -17.27
CA ILE A 255 -5.95 -4.45 -18.30
C ILE A 255 -4.90 -5.55 -18.09
N HIS A 256 -4.47 -5.75 -16.86
CA HIS A 256 -3.50 -6.79 -16.51
C HIS A 256 -4.03 -8.20 -16.82
N ASP A 257 -5.31 -8.47 -16.56
CA ASP A 257 -5.94 -9.76 -16.87
C ASP A 257 -6.11 -10.00 -18.37
N ASP A 258 -6.40 -8.94 -19.12
CA ASP A 258 -6.43 -8.94 -20.58
C ASP A 258 -5.05 -9.23 -21.17
N VAL A 259 -3.97 -8.64 -20.62
CA VAL A 259 -2.58 -8.96 -21.02
C VAL A 259 -2.32 -10.44 -20.85
N ASN A 260 -2.63 -10.99 -19.68
CA ASN A 260 -2.42 -12.42 -19.43
C ASN A 260 -3.23 -13.31 -20.40
N THR A 261 -4.48 -12.93 -20.67
CA THR A 261 -5.36 -13.63 -21.61
C THR A 261 -4.82 -13.61 -23.04
N LYS A 262 -4.18 -12.51 -23.46
CA LYS A 262 -3.61 -12.36 -24.82
C LYS A 262 -2.23 -12.98 -24.94
N VAL A 263 -1.41 -12.98 -23.89
CA VAL A 263 -0.03 -13.51 -23.91
C VAL A 263 0.00 -15.03 -23.80
N VAL A 264 -0.76 -15.64 -22.89
CA VAL A 264 -0.69 -17.09 -22.65
C VAL A 264 -0.87 -17.95 -23.91
N PRO A 265 -1.79 -17.65 -24.85
CA PRO A 265 -1.94 -18.43 -26.09
C PRO A 265 -0.75 -18.33 -27.05
N LEU A 266 0.15 -17.36 -26.86
CA LEU A 266 1.36 -17.21 -27.67
C LEU A 266 2.51 -18.06 -27.13
N LEU A 267 2.38 -18.61 -25.92
CA LEU A 267 3.41 -19.36 -25.23
C LEU A 267 3.17 -20.86 -25.35
N ASP A 268 4.24 -21.65 -25.31
CA ASP A 268 4.09 -23.09 -25.06
C ASP A 268 3.70 -23.38 -23.59
N ALA A 269 3.50 -24.65 -23.26
CA ALA A 269 3.03 -25.05 -21.94
C ALA A 269 4.01 -24.69 -20.80
N GLU A 270 5.33 -24.85 -21.01
CA GLU A 270 6.34 -24.54 -19.99
C GLU A 270 6.49 -23.02 -19.83
N GLN A 271 6.56 -22.30 -20.94
CA GLN A 271 6.60 -20.84 -20.97
C GLN A 271 5.36 -20.24 -20.30
N ALA A 272 4.16 -20.75 -20.58
CA ALA A 272 2.93 -20.29 -19.96
C ALA A 272 2.89 -20.56 -18.45
N ALA A 273 3.45 -21.68 -17.99
CA ALA A 273 3.55 -21.98 -16.56
C ALA A 273 4.50 -21.00 -15.86
N SER A 274 5.67 -20.74 -16.46
CA SER A 274 6.64 -19.74 -15.97
C SER A 274 6.05 -18.34 -15.95
N TRP A 275 5.35 -17.94 -17.02
CA TRP A 275 4.64 -16.66 -17.11
C TRP A 275 3.61 -16.50 -15.99
N LYS A 276 2.74 -17.51 -15.78
CA LYS A 276 1.72 -17.48 -14.71
C LYS A 276 2.36 -17.39 -13.33
N LYS A 277 3.46 -18.11 -13.09
CA LYS A 277 4.20 -18.05 -11.82
C LYS A 277 4.76 -16.65 -11.58
N ALA A 278 5.40 -16.05 -12.58
CA ALA A 278 5.96 -14.69 -12.51
C ALA A 278 4.86 -13.65 -12.23
N HIS A 279 3.75 -13.72 -12.95
CA HIS A 279 2.64 -12.77 -12.81
C HIS A 279 1.87 -12.94 -11.49
N THR A 280 1.74 -14.16 -10.99
CA THR A 280 1.10 -14.40 -9.68
C THR A 280 1.96 -13.85 -8.54
N ALA A 281 3.29 -13.97 -8.64
CA ALA A 281 4.21 -13.42 -7.64
C ALA A 281 4.26 -11.87 -7.62
N LYS A 282 3.93 -11.22 -8.74
CA LYS A 282 3.93 -9.75 -8.88
C LYS A 282 2.58 -9.08 -8.56
N ARG A 283 1.49 -9.85 -8.35
CA ARG A 283 0.20 -9.27 -7.93
C ARG A 283 0.29 -8.87 -6.45
N PRO A 284 0.07 -7.60 -6.10
CA PRO A 284 0.06 -7.12 -4.71
C PRO A 284 -1.14 -7.66 -3.92
#